data_AF-A0A328RK68-F1
#
_entry.id   AF-A0A328RK68-F1
#
_cell.length_a   1.000
_cell.length_b   1.000
_cell.length_c   1.000
_cell.angle_alpha   90.00
_cell.angle_beta   90.00
_cell.angle_gamma   90.00
#
_symmetry.space_group_name_H-M   'P 1'
#
loop_
_entity.id
_entity.type
_entity.pdbx_description
1 polymer ?
#
loop_
_entity_poly.entity_id
_entity_poly.type
_entity_poly.pdbx_seq_one_letter_code
_entity_poly.pdbx_strand_id
1 'polypeptide(L)'
;SADQKILGNCPKCEDGKVFESKKAWGCSNWKEKECKFAIWKELAGKTITEKQVETLFKKGITSVIKGFKSKSGNPFNAALKIHEGAVVFDFQKEAIGTCPLCQGDIVETAKAFSCDNWKTTGCKFAIWKEIAKRKMKKDEAIKLIKDGKLEKVEGFKSKAGKPFSADLVLSGERVEMKFN
;
A
#
# COMPACT_ATOMS: atom_id res chain seq x y z
N SER A 1 -39.99 13.60 1.53
CA SER A 1 -39.48 12.82 0.38
C SER A 1 -37.97 12.85 0.43
N ALA A 2 -37.31 11.69 0.48
CA ALA A 2 -35.85 11.66 0.61
C ALA A 2 -35.23 11.68 -0.78
N ASP A 3 -34.64 12.81 -1.16
CA ASP A 3 -33.81 12.95 -2.36
C ASP A 3 -32.67 11.92 -2.30
N GLN A 4 -32.80 10.81 -3.03
CA GLN A 4 -31.74 9.82 -3.13
C GLN A 4 -30.62 10.39 -3.99
N LYS A 5 -29.47 10.71 -3.38
CA LYS A 5 -28.30 11.17 -4.11
C LYS A 5 -27.83 10.09 -5.09
N ILE A 6 -27.80 10.43 -6.38
CA ILE A 6 -27.28 9.61 -7.46
C ILE A 6 -25.79 9.94 -7.65
N LEU A 7 -24.93 8.92 -7.59
CA LEU A 7 -23.48 9.09 -7.74
C LEU A 7 -22.96 8.84 -9.16
N GLY A 8 -23.68 8.06 -9.97
CA GLY A 8 -23.28 7.74 -11.33
C GLY A 8 -23.92 6.48 -11.88
N ASN A 9 -23.49 6.07 -13.08
CA ASN A 9 -23.85 4.79 -13.68
C ASN A 9 -23.18 3.64 -12.94
N CYS A 10 -23.85 2.50 -12.85
CA CYS A 10 -23.34 1.32 -12.18
C CYS A 10 -22.21 0.70 -13.00
N PRO A 11 -20.99 0.54 -12.46
CA PRO A 11 -19.87 -0.02 -13.21
C PRO A 11 -19.96 -1.53 -13.45
N LYS A 12 -21.03 -2.17 -12.95
CA LYS A 12 -21.26 -3.61 -13.11
C LYS A 12 -22.24 -3.93 -14.24
N CYS A 13 -23.32 -3.16 -14.36
CA CYS A 13 -24.36 -3.40 -15.36
C CYS A 13 -24.54 -2.26 -16.36
N GLU A 14 -23.87 -1.12 -16.15
CA GLU A 14 -23.86 0.10 -16.99
C GLU A 14 -25.20 0.83 -17.14
N ASP A 15 -26.32 0.08 -17.14
CA ASP A 15 -27.69 0.58 -17.24
C ASP A 15 -28.21 1.19 -15.93
N GLY A 16 -27.80 0.63 -14.80
CA GLY A 16 -28.34 1.01 -13.49
C GLY A 16 -27.71 2.30 -12.94
N LYS A 17 -28.43 3.01 -12.07
CA LYS A 17 -27.88 4.16 -11.33
C LYS A 17 -27.45 3.73 -9.94
N VAL A 18 -26.33 4.27 -9.45
CA VAL A 18 -25.87 4.02 -8.08
C VAL A 18 -26.39 5.12 -7.17
N PHE A 19 -27.15 4.72 -6.16
CA PHE A 19 -27.74 5.63 -5.19
C PHE A 19 -27.23 5.36 -3.78
N GLU A 20 -27.24 6.38 -2.94
CA GLU A 20 -26.90 6.26 -1.53
C GLU A 20 -28.05 5.71 -0.70
N SER A 21 -27.74 4.75 0.18
CA SER A 21 -28.64 4.25 1.21
C SER A 21 -28.01 4.38 2.60
N LYS A 22 -28.76 3.99 3.65
CA LYS A 22 -28.27 4.01 5.04
C LYS A 22 -27.04 3.12 5.26
N LYS A 23 -26.87 2.02 4.51
CA LYS A 23 -25.81 1.02 4.73
C LYS A 23 -24.79 0.91 3.60
N ALA A 24 -25.15 1.33 2.38
CA ALA A 24 -24.30 1.16 1.20
C ALA A 24 -24.70 2.12 0.06
N TRP A 25 -23.83 2.27 -0.93
CA TRP A 25 -24.18 2.78 -2.25
C TRP A 25 -24.46 1.61 -3.17
N GLY A 26 -25.70 1.49 -3.67
CA GLY A 26 -26.19 0.30 -4.38
C GLY A 26 -26.75 0.62 -5.75
N CYS A 27 -26.76 -0.38 -6.64
CA CYS A 27 -27.37 -0.25 -7.96
C CYS A 27 -28.91 -0.23 -7.89
N SER A 28 -29.56 0.62 -8.70
CA SER A 28 -31.01 0.65 -8.91
C SER A 28 -31.57 -0.71 -9.35
N ASN A 29 -30.82 -1.42 -10.20
CA ASN A 29 -31.25 -2.69 -10.79
C ASN A 29 -30.96 -3.89 -9.87
N TRP A 30 -30.78 -3.67 -8.56
CA TRP A 30 -30.50 -4.73 -7.58
C TRP A 30 -31.57 -5.80 -7.55
N LYS A 31 -32.85 -5.42 -7.62
CA LYS A 31 -33.99 -6.35 -7.59
C LYS A 31 -34.44 -6.78 -9.00
N GLU A 32 -34.42 -5.86 -9.97
CA GLU A 32 -34.98 -6.10 -11.31
C GLU A 32 -34.05 -6.91 -12.22
N LYS A 33 -32.75 -6.59 -12.22
CA LYS A 33 -31.73 -7.30 -13.03
C LYS A 33 -30.71 -8.04 -12.17
N GLU A 34 -31.02 -8.27 -10.90
CA GLU A 34 -30.15 -8.93 -9.92
C GLU A 34 -28.71 -8.34 -9.85
N CYS A 35 -28.57 -7.03 -10.11
CA CYS A 35 -27.26 -6.38 -10.10
C CYS A 35 -26.77 -6.16 -8.66
N LYS A 36 -25.98 -7.11 -8.14
CA LYS A 36 -25.42 -7.09 -6.78
C LYS A 36 -24.26 -6.10 -6.55
N PHE A 37 -24.17 -5.02 -7.32
CA PHE A 37 -23.15 -3.99 -7.07
C PHE A 37 -23.51 -3.20 -5.82
N ALA A 38 -22.62 -3.21 -4.83
CA ALA A 38 -22.73 -2.41 -3.63
C ALA A 38 -21.36 -1.98 -3.11
N ILE A 39 -21.29 -0.75 -2.65
CA ILE A 39 -20.17 -0.20 -1.89
C ILE A 39 -20.67 -0.01 -0.46
N TRP A 40 -20.20 -0.83 0.48
CA TRP A 40 -20.63 -0.73 1.87
C TRP A 40 -20.05 0.51 2.54
N LYS A 41 -20.87 1.20 3.35
CA LYS A 41 -20.41 2.34 4.15
C LYS A 41 -19.38 1.93 5.19
N GLU A 42 -19.48 0.71 5.71
CA GLU A 42 -18.47 0.12 6.56
C GLU A 42 -17.78 -1.02 5.81
N LEU A 43 -16.48 -0.89 5.63
CA LEU A 43 -15.64 -1.85 4.91
C LEU A 43 -14.34 -2.08 5.67
N ALA A 44 -14.06 -3.33 6.03
CA ALA A 44 -12.84 -3.75 6.72
C ALA A 44 -12.50 -2.86 7.94
N GLY A 45 -13.49 -2.58 8.80
CA GLY A 45 -13.31 -1.78 10.02
C GLY A 45 -13.09 -0.28 9.78
N LYS A 46 -13.39 0.23 8.58
CA LYS A 46 -13.36 1.65 8.24
C LYS A 46 -14.68 2.11 7.62
N THR A 47 -15.03 3.36 7.89
CA THR A 47 -16.16 4.02 7.24
C THR A 47 -15.69 4.68 5.95
N ILE A 48 -16.28 4.27 4.83
CA ILE A 48 -16.05 4.88 3.52
C ILE A 48 -16.86 6.16 3.43
N THR A 49 -16.21 7.26 3.04
CA THR A 49 -16.86 8.57 2.93
C THR A 49 -17.40 8.79 1.53
N GLU A 50 -18.44 9.60 1.43
CA GLU A 50 -19.03 10.00 0.16
C GLU A 50 -17.99 10.56 -0.82
N LYS A 51 -17.06 11.40 -0.37
CA LYS A 51 -15.95 11.92 -1.18
C LYS A 51 -15.06 10.81 -1.77
N GLN A 52 -14.82 9.74 -1.01
CA GLN A 52 -14.07 8.58 -1.51
C GLN A 52 -14.86 7.85 -2.60
N VAL A 53 -16.17 7.70 -2.43
CA VAL A 53 -17.03 7.09 -3.44
C VAL A 53 -17.12 7.96 -4.70
N GLU A 54 -17.29 9.27 -4.56
CA GLU A 54 -17.21 10.20 -5.69
C GLU A 54 -15.86 10.10 -6.42
N THR A 55 -14.76 9.92 -5.69
CA THR A 55 -13.44 9.70 -6.28
C THR A 55 -13.37 8.37 -7.03
N LEU A 56 -13.97 7.30 -6.52
CA LEU A 56 -14.10 6.02 -7.23
C LEU A 56 -14.82 6.17 -8.57
N PHE A 57 -15.93 6.91 -8.61
CA PHE A 57 -16.67 7.13 -9.86
C PHE A 57 -15.94 8.06 -10.83
N LYS A 58 -15.19 9.05 -10.33
CA LYS A 58 -14.45 10.00 -11.17
C LYS A 58 -13.13 9.47 -11.71
N LYS A 59 -12.38 8.72 -10.90
CA LYS A 59 -11.01 8.27 -11.20
C LYS A 59 -10.87 6.76 -11.34
N GLY A 60 -11.89 5.97 -11.00
CA GLY A 60 -11.81 4.51 -10.91
C GLY A 60 -11.08 3.99 -9.67
N ILE A 61 -10.41 4.86 -8.90
CA ILE A 61 -9.58 4.51 -7.75
C ILE A 61 -9.57 5.64 -6.70
N THR A 62 -9.53 5.30 -5.41
CA THR A 62 -9.36 6.26 -4.31
C THR A 62 -7.88 6.53 -4.02
N SER A 63 -7.60 7.58 -3.25
CA SER A 63 -6.34 7.64 -2.50
C SER A 63 -6.22 6.50 -1.49
N VAL A 64 -5.00 6.19 -1.07
CA VAL A 64 -4.72 5.17 -0.04
C VAL A 64 -5.43 5.55 1.27
N ILE A 65 -6.30 4.67 1.73
CA ILE A 65 -7.01 4.77 3.00
C ILE A 65 -6.22 3.98 4.05
N LYS A 66 -5.93 4.63 5.18
CA LYS A 66 -5.10 4.05 6.24
C LYS A 66 -5.92 3.32 7.30
N GLY A 67 -5.42 2.17 7.74
CA GLY A 67 -5.90 1.45 8.91
C GLY A 67 -7.12 0.55 8.69
N PHE A 68 -7.33 0.03 7.49
CA PHE A 68 -8.23 -1.10 7.29
C PHE A 68 -7.79 -2.29 8.17
N LYS A 69 -8.73 -3.16 8.55
CA LYS A 69 -8.46 -4.35 9.36
C LYS A 69 -8.69 -5.60 8.52
N SER A 70 -7.67 -6.45 8.45
CA SER A 70 -7.77 -7.78 7.83
C SER A 70 -8.68 -8.72 8.64
N LYS A 71 -9.04 -9.88 8.07
CA LYS A 71 -9.81 -10.92 8.79
C LYS A 71 -9.12 -11.38 10.08
N SER A 72 -7.79 -11.32 10.12
CA SER A 72 -6.96 -11.67 11.28
C SER A 72 -6.76 -10.49 12.26
N GLY A 73 -7.41 -9.34 12.03
CA GLY A 73 -7.33 -8.16 12.88
C GLY A 73 -6.15 -7.22 12.61
N ASN A 74 -5.17 -7.63 11.80
CA ASN A 74 -4.01 -6.81 11.49
C ASN A 74 -4.38 -5.58 10.64
N PRO A 75 -3.87 -4.38 10.98
CA PRO A 75 -4.12 -3.18 10.21
C PRO A 75 -3.35 -3.17 8.88
N PHE A 76 -3.95 -2.64 7.83
CA PHE A 76 -3.32 -2.41 6.53
C PHE A 76 -3.83 -1.12 5.88
N ASN A 77 -3.09 -0.61 4.90
CA ASN A 77 -3.46 0.54 4.10
C ASN A 77 -3.68 0.09 2.66
N ALA A 78 -4.73 0.59 2.01
CA ALA A 78 -5.03 0.26 0.63
C ALA A 78 -5.87 1.38 -0.01
N ALA A 79 -5.76 1.56 -1.32
CA ALA A 79 -6.79 2.25 -2.08
C ALA A 79 -7.96 1.29 -2.35
N LEU A 80 -9.12 1.84 -2.67
CA LEU A 80 -10.23 1.08 -3.25
C LEU A 80 -10.22 1.36 -4.75
N LYS A 81 -10.41 0.33 -5.58
CA LYS A 81 -10.62 0.48 -7.02
C LYS A 81 -11.84 -0.30 -7.47
N ILE A 82 -12.42 0.11 -8.57
CA ILE A 82 -13.45 -0.67 -9.25
C ILE A 82 -12.75 -1.60 -10.26
N HIS A 83 -12.95 -2.92 -10.11
CA HIS A 83 -12.44 -3.93 -11.03
C HIS A 83 -13.59 -4.90 -11.35
N GLU A 84 -13.89 -5.11 -12.63
CA GLU A 84 -14.95 -6.02 -13.10
C GLU A 84 -16.31 -5.80 -12.41
N GLY A 85 -16.69 -4.54 -12.23
CA GLY A 85 -17.97 -4.21 -11.59
C GLY A 85 -18.02 -4.58 -10.11
N ALA A 86 -16.88 -4.63 -9.41
CA ALA A 86 -16.80 -4.81 -7.97
C ALA A 86 -15.75 -3.86 -7.37
N VAL A 87 -15.96 -3.44 -6.11
CA VAL A 87 -14.95 -2.69 -5.37
C VAL A 87 -13.95 -3.66 -4.76
N VAL A 88 -12.69 -3.54 -5.16
CA VAL A 88 -11.57 -4.35 -4.68
C VAL A 88 -10.52 -3.47 -4.01
N PHE A 89 -9.75 -4.05 -3.09
CA PHE A 89 -8.60 -3.37 -2.50
C PHE A 89 -7.46 -3.33 -3.51
N ASP A 90 -6.96 -2.13 -3.77
CA ASP A 90 -5.72 -1.91 -4.48
C ASP A 90 -4.63 -1.58 -3.45
N PHE A 91 -3.77 -2.57 -3.21
CA PHE A 91 -2.59 -2.39 -2.37
C PHE A 91 -1.51 -1.69 -3.21
N GLN A 92 -1.73 -0.42 -3.51
CA GLN A 92 -0.72 0.42 -4.15
C GLN A 92 0.53 0.36 -3.27
N LYS A 93 1.55 -0.38 -3.73
CA LYS A 93 2.82 -0.46 -3.05
C LYS A 93 3.51 0.85 -3.34
N GLU A 94 3.65 1.68 -2.31
CA GLU A 94 4.36 2.95 -2.45
C GLU A 94 5.83 2.65 -2.73
N ALA A 95 6.27 2.96 -3.95
CA ALA A 95 7.67 2.88 -4.31
C ALA A 95 8.43 3.94 -3.51
N ILE A 96 9.46 3.52 -2.78
CA ILE A 96 10.33 4.41 -2.01
C ILE A 96 11.60 4.80 -2.78
N GLY A 97 11.82 4.19 -3.95
CA GLY A 97 12.95 4.45 -4.82
C GLY A 97 13.07 3.39 -5.90
N THR A 98 14.05 3.59 -6.77
CA THR A 98 14.34 2.70 -7.91
C THR A 98 15.41 1.68 -7.52
N CYS A 99 15.21 0.43 -7.90
CA CYS A 99 16.14 -0.66 -7.62
C CYS A 99 17.45 -0.46 -8.40
N PRO A 100 18.61 -0.43 -7.72
CA PRO A 100 19.90 -0.24 -8.41
C PRO A 100 20.31 -1.44 -9.27
N LEU A 101 19.68 -2.60 -9.12
CA LEU A 101 20.02 -3.82 -9.88
C LEU A 101 19.18 -4.01 -11.16
N CYS A 102 17.88 -3.73 -11.09
CA CYS A 102 16.95 -4.03 -12.17
C CYS A 102 16.07 -2.85 -12.58
N GLN A 103 16.30 -1.67 -11.97
CA GLN A 103 15.51 -0.44 -12.19
C GLN A 103 14.01 -0.55 -11.85
N GLY A 104 13.56 -1.65 -11.25
CA GLY A 104 12.19 -1.80 -10.76
C GLY A 104 11.93 -1.03 -9.46
N ASP A 105 10.67 -0.94 -9.06
CA ASP A 105 10.29 -0.23 -7.83
C ASP A 105 10.77 -0.97 -6.57
N ILE A 106 11.34 -0.23 -5.61
CA ILE A 106 11.58 -0.73 -4.24
C ILE A 106 10.39 -0.34 -3.39
N VAL A 107 9.79 -1.33 -2.74
CA VAL A 107 8.59 -1.17 -1.93
C VAL A 107 8.85 -1.57 -0.48
N GLU A 108 8.11 -0.97 0.44
CA GLU A 108 8.21 -1.28 1.86
C GLU A 108 7.37 -2.52 2.21
N THR A 109 8.01 -3.55 2.76
CA THR A 109 7.35 -4.75 3.30
C THR A 109 7.45 -4.79 4.82
N ALA A 110 6.85 -5.79 5.46
CA ALA A 110 6.92 -5.93 6.91
C ALA A 110 8.36 -6.10 7.44
N LYS A 111 9.26 -6.73 6.67
CA LYS A 111 10.61 -7.07 7.13
C LYS A 111 11.73 -6.31 6.40
N ALA A 112 11.48 -5.78 5.21
CA ALA A 112 12.51 -5.17 4.38
C ALA A 112 11.92 -4.12 3.42
N PHE A 113 12.76 -3.25 2.90
CA PHE A 113 12.50 -2.51 1.68
C PHE A 113 13.07 -3.34 0.52
N SER A 114 12.20 -3.92 -0.30
CA SER A 114 12.57 -4.94 -1.29
C SER A 114 12.11 -4.54 -2.69
N CYS A 115 12.85 -4.97 -3.71
CA CYS A 115 12.42 -4.80 -5.09
C CYS A 115 11.11 -5.55 -5.36
N ASP A 116 10.14 -4.91 -6.02
CA ASP A 116 8.86 -5.53 -6.35
C ASP A 116 8.94 -6.51 -7.53
N ASN A 117 9.96 -6.36 -8.37
CA ASN A 117 10.23 -7.22 -9.52
C ASN A 117 10.86 -8.57 -9.14
N TRP A 118 10.95 -8.92 -7.86
CA TRP A 118 11.50 -10.22 -7.44
C TRP A 118 10.74 -11.42 -8.02
N LYS A 119 9.42 -11.29 -8.22
CA LYS A 119 8.60 -12.35 -8.84
C LYS A 119 8.68 -12.41 -10.36
N THR A 120 8.97 -11.28 -11.00
CA THR A 120 8.97 -11.16 -12.47
C THR A 120 10.36 -11.36 -13.05
N THR A 121 11.37 -10.75 -12.44
CA THR A 121 12.78 -10.76 -12.90
C THR A 121 13.69 -11.63 -12.04
N GLY A 122 13.24 -12.08 -10.87
CA GLY A 122 14.08 -12.79 -9.92
C GLY A 122 15.00 -11.89 -9.09
N CYS A 123 14.89 -10.56 -9.21
CA CYS A 123 15.70 -9.60 -8.45
C CYS A 123 15.58 -9.80 -6.93
N LYS A 124 16.70 -9.99 -6.24
CA LYS A 124 16.73 -10.25 -4.78
C LYS A 124 17.10 -9.05 -3.93
N PHE A 125 17.14 -7.85 -4.52
CA PHE A 125 17.49 -6.64 -3.79
C PHE A 125 16.59 -6.43 -2.57
N ALA A 126 17.20 -6.39 -1.38
CA ALA A 126 16.49 -6.18 -0.13
C ALA A 126 17.35 -5.45 0.91
N ILE A 127 16.77 -4.38 1.46
CA ILE A 127 17.29 -3.65 2.61
C ILE A 127 16.47 -4.07 3.83
N TRP A 128 17.06 -4.84 4.75
CA TRP A 128 16.35 -5.30 5.95
C TRP A 128 16.03 -4.14 6.89
N LYS A 129 14.81 -4.14 7.45
CA LYS A 129 14.37 -3.14 8.43
C LYS A 129 15.06 -3.27 9.78
N GLU A 130 15.73 -4.40 10.02
CA GLU A 130 16.53 -4.61 11.21
C GLU A 130 17.94 -5.07 10.84
N ILE A 131 18.94 -4.30 11.27
CA ILE A 131 20.36 -4.58 11.04
C ILE A 131 21.08 -4.44 12.38
N ALA A 132 21.73 -5.51 12.85
CA ALA A 132 22.44 -5.53 14.14
C ALA A 132 21.62 -4.93 15.32
N LYS A 133 20.35 -5.36 15.45
CA LYS A 133 19.36 -4.90 16.45
C LYS A 133 18.99 -3.41 16.36
N ARG A 134 19.38 -2.70 15.30
CA ARG A 134 18.91 -1.35 14.97
C ARG A 134 17.76 -1.43 13.98
N LYS A 135 16.70 -0.66 14.22
CA LYS A 135 15.61 -0.47 13.26
C LYS A 135 16.00 0.58 12.22
N MET A 136 15.93 0.23 10.95
CA MET A 136 16.13 1.13 9.83
C MET A 136 14.88 1.95 9.55
N LYS A 137 15.03 3.28 9.45
CA LYS A 137 13.94 4.18 9.09
C LYS A 137 13.72 4.22 7.58
N LYS A 138 12.51 4.57 7.16
CA LYS A 138 12.17 4.76 5.75
C LYS A 138 13.05 5.83 5.09
N ASP A 139 13.28 6.97 5.75
CA ASP A 139 14.12 8.05 5.22
C ASP A 139 15.58 7.62 5.04
N GLU A 140 16.09 6.78 5.94
CA GLU A 140 17.44 6.20 5.81
C GLU A 140 17.50 5.25 4.62
N ALA A 141 16.49 4.38 4.45
CA ALA A 141 16.43 3.49 3.29
C ALA A 141 16.37 4.27 1.97
N ILE A 142 15.57 5.34 1.90
CA ILE A 142 15.49 6.22 0.72
C ILE A 142 16.87 6.82 0.40
N LYS A 143 17.58 7.36 1.41
CA LYS A 143 18.94 7.89 1.24
C LYS A 143 19.92 6.82 0.79
N LEU A 144 19.89 5.64 1.41
CA LEU A 144 20.77 4.53 1.05
C LEU A 144 20.56 4.06 -0.40
N ILE A 145 19.31 4.03 -0.87
CA ILE A 145 18.97 3.71 -2.27
C ILE A 145 19.51 4.76 -3.22
N LYS A 146 19.40 6.04 -2.86
CA LYS A 146 19.82 7.17 -3.71
C LYS A 146 21.33 7.36 -3.76
N ASP A 147 21.97 7.35 -2.60
CA ASP A 147 23.37 7.74 -2.42
C ASP A 147 24.31 6.52 -2.42
N GLY A 148 23.76 5.30 -2.35
CA GLY A 148 24.52 4.04 -2.29
C GLY A 148 25.23 3.79 -0.96
N LYS A 149 25.27 4.79 -0.06
CA LYS A 149 25.89 4.71 1.26
C LYS A 149 25.18 5.61 2.28
N LEU A 150 25.32 5.26 3.55
CA LEU A 150 24.99 6.08 4.73
C LEU A 150 26.20 6.07 5.65
N GLU A 151 26.72 7.25 5.98
CA GLU A 151 27.91 7.41 6.81
C GLU A 151 27.54 7.61 8.28
N LYS A 152 28.40 7.10 9.18
CA LYS A 152 28.31 7.27 10.65
C LYS A 152 26.93 6.94 11.21
N VAL A 153 26.34 5.83 10.79
CA VAL A 153 25.06 5.38 11.34
C VAL A 153 25.31 4.83 12.74
N GLU A 154 24.71 5.44 13.76
CA GLU A 154 24.90 5.05 15.16
C GLU A 154 23.90 3.98 15.62
N GLY A 155 23.89 3.62 16.90
CA GLY A 155 22.81 2.82 17.49
C GLY A 155 22.78 1.34 17.12
N PHE A 156 23.83 0.80 16.49
CA PHE A 156 24.02 -0.64 16.36
C PHE A 156 24.45 -1.24 17.69
N LYS A 157 24.13 -2.53 17.91
CA LYS A 157 24.57 -3.27 19.10
C LYS A 157 25.30 -4.54 18.69
N SER A 158 26.50 -4.72 19.21
CA SER A 158 27.32 -5.92 18.96
C SER A 158 26.69 -7.17 19.58
N LYS A 159 27.25 -8.35 19.29
CA LYS A 159 26.84 -9.60 19.96
C LYS A 159 26.96 -9.49 21.50
N ALA A 160 27.95 -8.75 21.99
CA ALA A 160 28.17 -8.45 23.40
C ALA A 160 27.30 -7.29 23.94
N GLY A 161 26.40 -6.73 23.13
CA GLY A 161 25.50 -5.64 23.53
C GLY A 161 26.12 -4.24 23.52
N LYS A 162 27.43 -4.11 23.28
CA LYS A 162 28.10 -2.80 23.21
C LYS A 162 27.61 -2.00 22.00
N PRO A 163 27.27 -0.70 22.19
CA PRO A 163 26.86 0.17 21.10
C PRO A 163 28.06 0.52 20.21
N PHE A 164 27.81 0.71 18.92
CA PHE A 164 28.81 1.18 17.97
C PHE A 164 28.16 1.89 16.77
N SER A 165 28.98 2.60 16.00
CA SER A 165 28.60 3.21 14.72
C SER A 165 29.29 2.50 13.56
N ALA A 166 28.66 2.51 12.40
CA ALA A 166 29.21 1.98 11.17
C ALA A 166 28.64 2.70 9.95
N ASP A 167 29.35 2.66 8.85
CA ASP A 167 28.83 3.07 7.56
C ASP A 167 28.02 1.91 6.97
N LEU A 168 26.86 2.21 6.39
CA LEU A 168 26.09 1.24 5.62
C LEU A 168 26.32 1.50 4.15
N VAL A 169 26.74 0.50 3.41
CA VAL A 169 27.01 0.61 1.97
C VAL A 169 26.22 -0.45 1.23
N LEU A 170 25.62 -0.07 0.09
CA LEU A 170 25.01 -1.03 -0.81
C LEU A 170 26.11 -1.85 -1.52
N SER A 171 26.07 -3.17 -1.35
CA SER A 171 26.98 -4.13 -1.96
C SER A 171 26.16 -5.16 -2.72
N GLY A 172 25.98 -4.93 -4.02
CA GLY A 172 25.15 -5.76 -4.88
C GLY A 172 23.69 -5.80 -4.43
N GLU A 173 23.22 -6.97 -3.99
CA GLU A 173 21.82 -7.21 -3.61
C GLU A 173 21.50 -6.88 -2.14
N ARG A 174 22.50 -6.51 -1.35
CA ARG A 174 22.37 -6.36 0.12
C ARG A 174 23.10 -5.14 0.67
N VAL A 175 22.79 -4.82 1.92
CA VAL A 175 23.50 -3.80 2.70
C VAL A 175 24.64 -4.45 3.47
N GLU A 176 25.83 -3.87 3.39
CA GLU A 176 27.00 -4.26 4.17
C GLU A 176 27.44 -3.14 5.12
N MET A 177 27.94 -3.53 6.28
CA MET A 177 28.48 -2.61 7.27
C MET A 177 29.97 -2.43 7.04
N LYS A 178 30.42 -1.19 6.88
CA LYS A 178 31.83 -0.84 6.84
C LYS A 178 32.23 -0.07 8.09
N PHE A 179 33.37 -0.44 8.63
CA PHE A 179 34.00 0.23 9.76
C PHE A 179 35.21 0.95 9.20
N ASN A 180 35.15 2.28 9.20
CA ASN A 180 36.28 3.14 8.91
C ASN A 180 37.01 3.50 10.20
#